data_AF-A0A7X7MSG2-F1
#
_entry.id   AF-A0A7X7MSG2-F1
#
_cell.length_a   1.000
_cell.length_b   1.000
_cell.length_c   1.000
_cell.angle_alpha   90.00
_cell.angle_beta   90.00
_cell.angle_gamma   90.00
#
_symmetry.space_group_name_H-M   'P 1'
#
loop_
_entity.id
_entity.type
_entity.pdbx_description
1 polymer ?
#
loop_
_entity_poly.entity_id
_entity_poly.type
_entity_poly.pdbx_seq_one_letter_code
_entity_poly.pdbx_strand_id
1 'polypeptide(L)'
;MEKKNSYTFVLNSEQQEALKILLKMGNYRPKQVPHTVIAVEAQDCVVNLYKSGKCLVQGKGAEDFVLFFLEPNVLQSATVGYEETLNPDLVAPHMGIDESGKGDFFGPLVACAVYVDPDIAHAMQELGVKDCKQLSDKAVFFIGTKTRQLLGPKRFAMVSIGPEAYNRLYAKIRNVNSLLAWAHARCIENLLETVPDCPRAVADQFGAKQVIERALMKKGRSIKLEQRHKAESDIAVAAASVLAREAFLRGLGRLGETHGIQAHKGASEQVKASAIELVKKAGPEVLLKACKCHFKTTDQVLAACGSSRAALGPEGQAVSRSKEKTP
;
A
#
# COMPACT_ATOMS: atom_id res chain seq x y z
N MET A 1 4.25 -16.43 -18.97
CA MET A 1 4.36 -16.44 -17.50
C MET A 1 5.81 -16.49 -17.08
N GLU A 2 6.28 -15.47 -16.36
CA GLU A 2 7.58 -15.50 -15.70
C GLU A 2 7.47 -16.45 -14.50
N LYS A 3 8.26 -17.53 -14.46
CA LYS A 3 8.21 -18.51 -13.36
C LYS A 3 8.60 -17.83 -12.04
N LYS A 4 7.80 -18.00 -10.99
CA LYS A 4 8.12 -17.47 -9.64
C LYS A 4 9.37 -18.21 -9.14
N ASN A 5 10.39 -17.47 -8.69
CA ASN A 5 11.65 -18.05 -8.21
C ASN A 5 11.68 -18.30 -6.69
N SER A 6 10.57 -18.09 -5.98
CA SER A 6 10.51 -18.23 -4.52
C SER A 6 9.09 -18.57 -4.07
N TYR A 7 8.95 -19.69 -3.36
CA TYR A 7 7.68 -20.17 -2.80
C TYR A 7 7.84 -20.39 -1.29
N THR A 8 6.80 -20.05 -0.52
CA THR A 8 6.81 -20.18 0.94
C THR A 8 5.53 -20.82 1.42
N PHE A 9 5.66 -21.83 2.28
CA PHE A 9 4.55 -22.54 2.90
C PHE A 9 4.74 -22.61 4.41
N VAL A 10 3.65 -22.62 5.17
CA VAL A 10 3.67 -22.94 6.60
C VAL A 10 3.12 -24.35 6.74
N LEU A 11 4.00 -25.30 7.06
CA LEU A 11 3.67 -26.72 7.13
C LEU A 11 3.22 -27.11 8.53
N ASN A 12 2.17 -27.94 8.63
CA ASN A 12 1.79 -28.55 9.90
C ASN A 12 2.81 -29.65 10.31
N SER A 13 2.72 -30.15 11.55
CA SER A 13 3.69 -31.11 12.08
C SER A 13 3.85 -32.38 11.23
N GLU A 14 2.75 -32.90 10.67
CA GLU A 14 2.74 -34.09 9.82
C GLU A 14 3.45 -33.83 8.49
N GLN A 15 3.11 -32.72 7.82
CA GLN A 15 3.75 -32.28 6.58
C GLN A 15 5.25 -32.00 6.76
N GLN A 16 5.63 -31.41 7.89
CA GLN A 16 7.04 -31.19 8.22
C GLN A 16 7.81 -32.51 8.31
N GLU A 17 7.22 -33.53 8.94
CA GLU A 17 7.87 -34.83 9.08
C GLU A 17 7.94 -35.57 7.75
N ALA A 18 6.86 -35.55 6.97
CA ALA A 18 6.84 -36.08 5.61
C ALA A 18 7.93 -35.44 4.74
N LEU A 19 8.03 -34.10 4.73
CA LEU A 19 9.06 -33.39 3.97
C LEU A 19 10.46 -33.78 4.42
N LYS A 20 10.73 -33.86 5.74
CA LYS A 20 12.04 -34.27 6.25
C LYS A 20 12.44 -35.67 5.77
N ILE A 21 11.52 -36.62 5.83
CA ILE A 21 11.77 -38.01 5.41
C ILE A 21 12.06 -38.04 3.90
N LEU A 22 11.18 -37.43 3.09
CA LEU A 22 11.32 -37.43 1.64
C LEU A 22 12.60 -36.73 1.17
N LEU A 23 12.99 -35.61 1.78
CA LEU A 23 14.25 -34.93 1.44
C LEU A 23 15.50 -35.71 1.88
N LYS A 24 15.43 -36.50 2.96
CA LYS A 24 16.54 -37.37 3.38
C LYS A 24 16.69 -38.60 2.50
N MET A 25 15.57 -39.14 2.01
CA MET A 25 15.55 -40.31 1.11
C MET A 25 15.88 -39.94 -0.34
N GLY A 26 15.61 -38.70 -0.73
CA GLY A 26 15.91 -38.20 -2.07
C GLY A 26 17.39 -37.96 -2.33
N ASN A 27 17.77 -37.89 -3.60
CA ASN A 27 19.14 -37.61 -4.03
C ASN A 27 19.40 -36.09 -4.10
N TYR A 28 19.31 -35.42 -2.94
CA TYR A 28 19.55 -33.99 -2.81
C TYR A 28 20.85 -33.70 -2.07
N ARG A 29 21.50 -32.58 -2.39
CA ARG A 29 22.75 -32.18 -1.71
C ARG A 29 22.41 -31.47 -0.40
N PRO A 30 22.84 -31.95 0.77
CA PRO A 30 22.56 -31.27 2.03
C PRO A 30 23.21 -29.87 2.08
N LYS A 31 22.50 -28.92 2.68
CA LYS A 31 23.01 -27.57 2.99
C LYS A 31 22.88 -27.28 4.48
N GLN A 32 23.80 -26.44 4.98
CA GLN A 32 23.68 -25.87 6.31
C GLN A 32 23.16 -24.45 6.21
N VAL A 33 21.97 -24.21 6.76
CA VAL A 33 21.33 -22.90 6.82
C VAL A 33 20.90 -22.64 8.27
N PRO A 34 21.16 -21.44 8.83
CA PRO A 34 20.75 -21.13 10.19
C PRO A 34 19.25 -21.34 10.43
N HIS A 35 18.92 -21.88 11.59
CA HIS A 35 17.54 -22.11 12.05
C HIS A 35 16.69 -23.10 11.21
N THR A 36 17.30 -23.86 10.29
CA THR A 36 16.62 -24.95 9.57
C THR A 36 16.64 -26.26 10.34
N VAL A 37 15.56 -27.04 10.20
CA VAL A 37 15.50 -28.46 10.58
C VAL A 37 16.16 -29.31 9.50
N ILE A 38 15.95 -28.97 8.24
CA ILE A 38 16.63 -29.57 7.09
C ILE A 38 16.74 -28.52 5.98
N ALA A 39 17.85 -28.53 5.28
CA ALA A 39 18.07 -27.73 4.08
C ALA A 39 18.78 -28.57 3.03
N VAL A 40 18.31 -28.53 1.80
CA VAL A 40 18.93 -29.25 0.68
C VAL A 40 18.95 -28.39 -0.57
N GLU A 41 19.88 -28.69 -1.46
CA GLU A 41 19.95 -28.19 -2.82
C GLU A 41 19.45 -29.29 -3.77
N ALA A 42 18.40 -28.94 -4.52
CA ALA A 42 17.81 -29.73 -5.57
C ALA A 42 18.17 -29.12 -6.94
N GLN A 43 17.60 -29.66 -8.03
CA GLN A 43 17.87 -29.15 -9.37
C GLN A 43 17.41 -27.69 -9.49
N ASP A 44 18.37 -26.78 -9.67
CA ASP A 44 18.18 -25.34 -9.84
C ASP A 44 17.38 -24.64 -8.71
N CYS A 45 17.27 -25.25 -7.52
CA CYS A 45 16.62 -24.64 -6.36
C CYS A 45 17.17 -25.14 -5.01
N VAL A 46 16.88 -24.38 -3.95
CA VAL A 46 17.21 -24.70 -2.56
C VAL A 46 15.91 -24.79 -1.78
N VAL A 47 15.79 -25.84 -0.97
CA VAL A 47 14.63 -26.12 -0.11
C VAL A 47 15.07 -26.01 1.34
N ASN A 48 14.45 -25.10 2.10
CA ASN A 48 14.75 -24.86 3.50
C ASN A 48 13.49 -25.09 4.34
N LEU A 49 13.53 -26.04 5.29
CA LEU A 49 12.50 -26.18 6.31
C LEU A 49 13.01 -25.58 7.63
N TYR A 50 12.40 -24.49 8.09
CA TYR A 50 12.75 -23.79 9.33
C TYR A 50 12.10 -24.44 10.55
N LYS A 51 12.72 -24.23 11.73
CA LYS A 51 12.17 -24.67 13.03
C LYS A 51 10.78 -24.11 13.34
N SER A 52 10.39 -23.02 12.69
CA SER A 52 9.05 -22.42 12.80
C SER A 52 7.96 -23.15 12.00
N GLY A 53 8.31 -24.19 11.23
CA GLY A 53 7.41 -24.86 10.28
C GLY A 53 7.32 -24.17 8.91
N LYS A 54 8.00 -23.02 8.73
CA LYS A 54 8.12 -22.38 7.42
C LYS A 54 8.98 -23.23 6.48
N CYS A 55 8.44 -23.61 5.32
CA CYS A 55 9.19 -24.17 4.20
C CYS A 55 9.40 -23.10 3.13
N LEU A 56 10.63 -22.94 2.66
CA LEU A 56 11.02 -21.97 1.63
C LEU A 56 11.73 -22.71 0.49
N VAL A 57 11.19 -22.61 -0.73
CA VAL A 57 11.77 -23.16 -1.95
C VAL A 57 12.20 -22.00 -2.84
N GLN A 58 13.48 -21.92 -3.20
CA GLN A 58 14.04 -20.77 -3.93
C GLN A 58 14.99 -21.17 -5.06
N GLY A 59 14.85 -20.55 -6.23
CA GLY A 59 15.67 -20.80 -7.41
C GLY A 59 14.83 -20.93 -8.68
N LYS A 60 15.50 -21.12 -9.82
CA LYS A 60 14.85 -21.25 -11.14
C LYS A 60 14.01 -22.53 -11.24
N GLY A 61 14.41 -23.59 -10.55
CA GLY A 61 13.67 -24.85 -10.46
C GLY A 61 12.63 -24.89 -9.34
N ALA A 62 12.35 -23.77 -8.67
CA ALA A 62 11.50 -23.76 -7.49
C ALA A 62 10.04 -24.13 -7.80
N GLU A 63 9.50 -23.65 -8.92
CA GLU A 63 8.13 -23.92 -9.35
C GLU A 63 7.93 -25.41 -9.64
N ASP A 64 8.82 -25.99 -10.45
CA ASP A 64 8.76 -27.41 -10.80
C ASP A 64 8.93 -28.29 -9.56
N PHE A 65 9.81 -27.91 -8.62
CA PHE A 65 9.94 -28.61 -7.34
C PHE A 65 8.65 -28.56 -6.53
N VAL A 66 7.96 -27.42 -6.50
CA VAL A 66 6.69 -27.32 -5.78
C VAL A 66 5.62 -28.17 -6.46
N LEU A 67 5.40 -27.99 -7.76
CA LEU A 67 4.35 -28.65 -8.54
C LEU A 67 4.50 -30.18 -8.54
N PHE A 68 5.71 -30.69 -8.76
CA PHE A 68 5.93 -32.13 -8.99
C PHE A 68 6.39 -32.90 -7.76
N PHE A 69 6.86 -32.20 -6.71
CA PHE A 69 7.32 -32.86 -5.49
C PHE A 69 6.54 -32.39 -4.26
N LEU A 70 6.53 -31.10 -3.97
CA LEU A 70 5.98 -30.61 -2.70
C LEU A 70 4.45 -30.79 -2.64
N GLU A 71 3.72 -30.42 -3.69
CA GLU A 71 2.26 -30.55 -3.77
C GLU A 71 1.76 -31.99 -3.64
N PRO A 72 2.19 -32.94 -4.49
CA PRO A 72 1.66 -34.30 -4.46
C PRO A 72 2.14 -35.12 -3.26
N ASN A 73 3.31 -34.82 -2.69
CA ASN A 73 3.89 -35.67 -1.64
C ASN A 73 3.77 -35.06 -0.24
N VAL A 74 3.70 -33.74 -0.11
CA VAL A 74 3.70 -33.05 1.20
C VAL A 74 2.42 -32.25 1.43
N LEU A 75 2.06 -31.34 0.50
CA LEU A 75 0.90 -30.47 0.71
C LEU A 75 -0.43 -31.19 0.51
N GLN A 76 -0.44 -32.29 -0.26
CA GLN A 76 -1.65 -33.02 -0.66
C GLN A 76 -2.72 -32.09 -1.26
N SER A 77 -2.27 -31.01 -1.91
CA SER A 77 -3.10 -29.99 -2.53
C SER A 77 -2.32 -29.31 -3.64
N ALA A 78 -2.97 -29.11 -4.79
CA ALA A 78 -2.46 -28.24 -5.83
C ALA A 78 -2.68 -26.80 -5.38
N THR A 79 -1.65 -25.96 -5.41
CA THR A 79 -1.70 -24.58 -4.90
C THR A 79 -1.05 -23.59 -5.87
N VAL A 80 0.02 -23.99 -6.54
CA VAL A 80 0.77 -23.22 -7.55
C VAL A 80 0.13 -23.43 -8.91
N GLY A 81 -0.16 -22.33 -9.61
CA GLY A 81 -0.85 -22.35 -10.92
C GLY A 81 -2.38 -22.51 -10.85
N TYR A 82 -2.93 -22.87 -9.68
CA TYR A 82 -4.38 -22.97 -9.43
C TYR A 82 -4.90 -21.91 -8.46
N GLU A 83 -4.09 -20.88 -8.16
CA GLU A 83 -4.40 -19.82 -7.19
C GLU A 83 -5.79 -19.20 -7.47
N GLU A 84 -6.16 -19.04 -8.73
CA GLU A 84 -7.45 -18.48 -9.18
C GLU A 84 -8.60 -19.49 -9.19
N THR A 85 -8.30 -20.77 -9.41
CA THR A 85 -9.31 -21.84 -9.30
C THR A 85 -9.68 -22.08 -7.84
N LEU A 86 -8.71 -21.93 -6.94
CA LEU A 86 -8.85 -22.15 -5.50
C LEU A 86 -9.36 -20.90 -4.77
N ASN A 87 -9.11 -19.71 -5.31
CA ASN A 87 -9.57 -18.45 -4.75
C ASN A 87 -10.00 -17.49 -5.87
N PRO A 88 -11.15 -17.79 -6.54
CA PRO A 88 -11.65 -16.98 -7.64
C PRO A 88 -11.92 -15.53 -7.22
N ASP A 89 -12.18 -15.29 -5.93
CA ASP A 89 -12.38 -13.94 -5.39
C ASP A 89 -11.16 -13.03 -5.57
N LEU A 90 -9.94 -13.57 -5.73
CA LEU A 90 -8.73 -12.76 -5.95
C LEU A 90 -8.73 -12.01 -7.28
N VAL A 91 -9.37 -12.59 -8.31
CA VAL A 91 -9.42 -12.04 -9.67
C VAL A 91 -10.84 -11.69 -10.11
N ALA A 92 -11.87 -12.12 -9.37
CA ALA A 92 -13.25 -11.75 -9.62
C ALA A 92 -13.43 -10.22 -9.66
N PRO A 93 -14.36 -9.68 -10.46
CA PRO A 93 -14.60 -8.24 -10.55
C PRO A 93 -14.74 -7.54 -9.20
N HIS A 94 -13.91 -6.55 -8.93
CA HIS A 94 -13.99 -5.72 -7.72
C HIS A 94 -13.20 -4.43 -7.87
N MET A 95 -13.38 -3.51 -6.91
CA MET A 95 -12.47 -2.39 -6.76
C MET A 95 -11.60 -2.51 -5.51
N GLY A 96 -10.38 -1.99 -5.57
CA GLY A 96 -9.49 -1.82 -4.45
C GLY A 96 -9.26 -0.33 -4.16
N ILE A 97 -9.09 0.03 -2.89
CA ILE A 97 -8.89 1.41 -2.44
C ILE A 97 -7.69 1.50 -1.51
N ASP A 98 -6.81 2.46 -1.77
CA ASP A 98 -5.65 2.79 -0.92
C ASP A 98 -5.31 4.29 -0.99
N GLU A 99 -4.44 4.73 -0.07
CA GLU A 99 -3.97 6.11 0.03
C GLU A 99 -2.45 6.30 0.00
N SER A 100 -2.02 7.54 -0.26
CA SER A 100 -0.65 7.97 -0.06
C SER A 100 -0.58 9.41 0.46
N GLY A 101 0.50 9.74 1.18
CA GLY A 101 0.74 11.07 1.71
C GLY A 101 0.22 11.32 3.13
N LYS A 102 -0.41 10.33 3.79
CA LYS A 102 -0.92 10.45 5.17
C LYS A 102 0.15 10.87 6.18
N GLY A 103 1.34 10.26 6.08
CA GLY A 103 2.46 10.47 7.00
C GLY A 103 3.48 11.52 6.55
N ASP A 104 3.25 12.14 5.38
CA ASP A 104 4.17 13.08 4.76
C ASP A 104 3.80 14.52 5.14
N PHE A 105 4.77 15.25 5.70
CA PHE A 105 4.56 16.64 6.13
C PHE A 105 4.28 17.56 4.94
N PHE A 106 5.07 17.44 3.87
CA PHE A 106 4.87 18.16 2.62
C PHE A 106 3.86 17.45 1.71
N GLY A 107 3.21 18.25 0.88
CA GLY A 107 2.43 17.75 -0.24
C GLY A 107 1.04 17.21 0.12
N PRO A 108 0.34 16.65 -0.87
CA PRO A 108 -1.07 16.31 -0.75
C PRO A 108 -1.32 15.07 0.11
N LEU A 109 -2.59 14.83 0.42
CA LEU A 109 -3.13 13.51 0.72
C LEU A 109 -3.84 13.01 -0.55
N VAL A 110 -3.55 11.79 -0.99
CA VAL A 110 -4.13 11.21 -2.20
C VAL A 110 -4.78 9.88 -1.86
N ALA A 111 -6.05 9.69 -2.24
CA ALA A 111 -6.71 8.39 -2.23
C ALA A 111 -7.03 7.99 -3.67
N CYS A 112 -7.01 6.69 -3.96
CA CYS A 112 -7.37 6.16 -5.26
C CYS A 112 -8.23 4.90 -5.10
N ALA A 113 -9.23 4.73 -5.97
CA ALA A 113 -9.94 3.49 -6.16
C ALA A 113 -9.65 2.97 -7.58
N VAL A 114 -9.40 1.67 -7.71
CA VAL A 114 -9.11 1.00 -8.98
C VAL A 114 -10.03 -0.20 -9.12
N TYR A 115 -10.71 -0.32 -10.25
CA TYR A 115 -11.51 -1.48 -10.62
C TYR A 115 -10.67 -2.47 -11.43
N VAL A 116 -10.82 -3.75 -11.12
CA VAL A 116 -10.24 -4.87 -11.89
C VAL A 116 -11.33 -5.88 -12.23
N ASP A 117 -11.12 -6.55 -13.35
CA ASP A 117 -11.74 -7.81 -13.75
C ASP A 117 -10.61 -8.85 -13.95
N PRO A 118 -10.89 -10.13 -14.24
CA PRO A 118 -9.83 -11.14 -14.36
C PRO A 118 -8.74 -10.74 -15.37
N ASP A 119 -9.12 -10.27 -16.56
CA ASP A 119 -8.18 -9.88 -17.61
C ASP A 119 -7.23 -8.75 -17.14
N ILE A 120 -7.79 -7.72 -16.49
CA ILE A 120 -7.00 -6.62 -15.94
C ILE A 120 -6.12 -7.10 -14.78
N ALA A 121 -6.66 -7.95 -13.88
CA ALA A 121 -5.91 -8.49 -12.76
C ALA A 121 -4.66 -9.24 -13.23
N HIS A 122 -4.82 -10.13 -14.22
CA HIS A 122 -3.71 -10.84 -14.85
C HIS A 122 -2.67 -9.89 -15.48
N ALA A 123 -3.13 -8.95 -16.31
CA ALA A 123 -2.24 -7.99 -16.96
C ALA A 123 -1.48 -7.13 -15.93
N MET A 124 -2.09 -6.81 -14.78
CA MET A 124 -1.43 -6.11 -13.68
C MET A 124 -0.39 -6.98 -12.96
N GLN A 125 -0.68 -8.27 -12.76
CA GLN A 125 0.29 -9.21 -12.19
C GLN A 125 1.52 -9.34 -13.10
N GLU A 126 1.33 -9.48 -14.41
CA GLU A 126 2.42 -9.53 -15.40
C GLU A 126 3.23 -8.22 -15.45
N LEU A 127 2.56 -7.07 -15.28
CA LEU A 127 3.22 -5.77 -15.17
C LEU A 127 4.05 -5.62 -13.88
N GLY A 128 3.86 -6.52 -12.90
CA GLY A 128 4.55 -6.47 -11.61
C GLY A 128 3.94 -5.49 -10.62
N VAL A 129 2.63 -5.21 -10.73
CA VAL A 129 1.89 -4.42 -9.73
C VAL A 129 1.95 -5.13 -8.38
N LYS A 130 2.38 -4.40 -7.36
CA LYS A 130 2.49 -4.83 -5.96
C LYS A 130 2.46 -3.60 -5.06
N ASP A 131 2.43 -3.81 -3.75
CA ASP A 131 2.50 -2.72 -2.75
C ASP A 131 3.60 -1.71 -3.11
N CYS A 132 3.22 -0.44 -3.21
CA CYS A 132 4.12 0.65 -3.56
C CYS A 132 5.31 0.79 -2.61
N LYS A 133 5.19 0.31 -1.36
CA LYS A 133 6.28 0.30 -0.37
C LYS A 133 7.44 -0.61 -0.77
N GLN A 134 7.18 -1.58 -1.66
CA GLN A 134 8.19 -2.49 -2.21
C GLN A 134 8.79 -1.98 -3.53
N LEU A 135 8.39 -0.79 -3.99
CA LEU A 135 8.80 -0.20 -5.26
C LEU A 135 9.68 1.03 -5.03
N SER A 136 10.68 1.21 -5.90
CA SER A 136 11.39 2.48 -5.98
C SER A 136 10.50 3.55 -6.63
N ASP A 137 10.79 4.84 -6.39
CA ASP A 137 10.01 5.93 -7.01
C ASP A 137 10.01 5.82 -8.55
N LYS A 138 11.13 5.41 -9.16
CA LYS A 138 11.23 5.15 -10.61
C LYS A 138 10.27 4.04 -11.06
N ALA A 139 10.23 2.94 -10.30
CA ALA A 139 9.32 1.84 -10.58
C ALA A 139 7.85 2.24 -10.40
N VAL A 140 7.52 3.05 -9.39
CA VAL A 140 6.18 3.60 -9.19
C VAL A 140 5.74 4.42 -10.40
N PHE A 141 6.58 5.31 -10.93
CA PHE A 141 6.25 6.09 -12.13
C PHE A 141 6.04 5.22 -13.37
N PHE A 142 6.90 4.23 -13.57
CA PHE A 142 6.80 3.31 -14.71
C PHE A 142 5.54 2.46 -14.64
N ILE A 143 5.35 1.73 -13.53
CA ILE A 143 4.21 0.85 -13.30
C ILE A 143 2.93 1.67 -13.30
N GLY A 144 2.85 2.77 -12.54
CA GLY A 144 1.63 3.59 -12.47
C GLY A 144 1.21 4.20 -13.81
N THR A 145 2.17 4.55 -14.69
CA THR A 145 1.86 4.96 -16.05
C THR A 145 1.25 3.82 -16.87
N LYS A 146 1.83 2.62 -16.80
CA LYS A 146 1.31 1.43 -17.49
C LYS A 146 -0.04 0.97 -16.94
N THR A 147 -0.22 0.98 -15.61
CA THR A 147 -1.49 0.69 -14.94
C THR A 147 -2.59 1.64 -15.40
N ARG A 148 -2.34 2.95 -15.49
CA ARG A 148 -3.33 3.90 -16.04
C ARG A 148 -3.69 3.63 -17.50
N GLN A 149 -2.71 3.28 -18.34
CA GLN A 149 -2.94 2.94 -19.74
C GLN A 149 -3.83 1.70 -19.86
N LEU A 150 -3.56 0.68 -19.05
CA LEU A 150 -4.35 -0.55 -18.99
C LEU A 150 -5.79 -0.30 -18.52
N LEU A 151 -5.97 0.47 -17.45
CA LEU A 151 -7.27 0.77 -16.86
C LEU A 151 -8.15 1.66 -17.76
N GLY A 152 -7.52 2.61 -18.46
CA GLY A 152 -8.22 3.70 -19.10
C GLY A 152 -8.90 4.65 -18.10
N PRO A 153 -9.59 5.71 -18.56
CA PRO A 153 -10.13 6.75 -17.69
C PRO A 153 -11.34 6.32 -16.87
N LYS A 154 -11.95 5.17 -17.17
CA LYS A 154 -13.21 4.72 -16.56
C LYS A 154 -13.03 3.75 -15.39
N ARG A 155 -11.84 3.15 -15.22
CA ARG A 155 -11.62 2.07 -14.24
C ARG A 155 -10.80 2.49 -13.03
N PHE A 156 -10.57 3.79 -12.85
CA PHE A 156 -10.04 4.30 -11.59
C PHE A 156 -10.63 5.67 -11.29
N ALA A 157 -10.69 5.99 -10.01
CA ALA A 157 -11.03 7.32 -9.52
C ALA A 157 -10.00 7.75 -8.49
N MET A 158 -9.68 9.04 -8.48
CA MET A 158 -8.66 9.58 -7.58
C MET A 158 -9.15 10.88 -6.95
N VAL A 159 -8.88 11.02 -5.66
CA VAL A 159 -9.13 12.22 -4.88
C VAL A 159 -7.80 12.71 -4.34
N SER A 160 -7.37 13.89 -4.78
CA SER A 160 -6.16 14.55 -4.29
C SER A 160 -6.54 15.79 -3.50
N ILE A 161 -6.14 15.83 -2.23
CA ILE A 161 -6.37 16.94 -1.31
C ILE A 161 -5.03 17.65 -1.11
N GLY A 162 -4.84 18.78 -1.79
CA GLY A 162 -3.66 19.63 -1.64
C GLY A 162 -3.55 20.25 -0.24
N PRO A 163 -2.37 20.76 0.16
CA PRO A 163 -2.14 21.23 1.54
C PRO A 163 -3.14 22.27 2.03
N GLU A 164 -3.51 23.26 1.22
CA GLU A 164 -4.47 24.31 1.61
C GLU A 164 -5.84 23.69 1.95
N ALA A 165 -6.38 22.89 1.02
CA ALA A 165 -7.65 22.20 1.22
C ALA A 165 -7.57 21.21 2.40
N TYR A 166 -6.43 20.54 2.57
CA TYR A 166 -6.18 19.63 3.68
C TYR A 166 -6.26 20.35 5.02
N ASN A 167 -5.55 21.48 5.17
CA ASN A 167 -5.53 22.26 6.42
C ASN A 167 -6.93 22.80 6.76
N ARG A 168 -7.65 23.33 5.77
CA ARG A 168 -9.05 23.77 5.93
C ARG A 168 -9.98 22.64 6.39
N LEU A 169 -9.88 21.47 5.77
CA LEU A 169 -10.69 20.30 6.13
C LEU A 169 -10.31 19.78 7.52
N TYR A 170 -9.01 19.70 7.82
CA TYR A 170 -8.51 19.25 9.10
C TYR A 170 -8.94 20.16 10.25
N ALA A 171 -8.94 21.48 10.05
CA ALA A 171 -9.39 22.44 11.06
C ALA A 171 -10.83 22.19 11.52
N LYS A 172 -11.69 21.70 10.60
CA LYS A 172 -13.10 21.35 10.87
C LYS A 172 -13.26 19.93 11.42
N ILE A 173 -12.59 18.95 10.82
CA ILE A 173 -12.78 17.52 11.11
C ILE A 173 -11.98 17.08 12.36
N ARG A 174 -10.79 17.66 12.56
CA ARG A 174 -9.84 17.38 13.67
C ARG A 174 -9.47 15.90 13.82
N ASN A 175 -9.58 15.11 12.76
CA ASN A 175 -9.27 13.68 12.74
C ASN A 175 -8.82 13.25 11.35
N VAL A 176 -7.57 12.75 11.23
CA VAL A 176 -7.00 12.28 9.96
C VAL A 176 -7.77 11.07 9.42
N ASN A 177 -8.17 10.14 10.28
CA ASN A 177 -8.89 8.93 9.85
C ASN A 177 -10.28 9.26 9.30
N SER A 178 -10.96 10.28 9.84
CA SER A 178 -12.22 10.77 9.29
C SER A 178 -12.04 11.43 7.91
N LEU A 179 -10.94 12.17 7.71
CA LEU A 179 -10.60 12.75 6.42
C LEU A 179 -10.26 11.68 5.38
N LEU A 180 -9.49 10.66 5.78
CA LEU A 180 -9.20 9.48 4.95
C LEU A 180 -10.48 8.76 4.56
N ALA A 181 -11.35 8.46 5.52
CA ALA A 181 -12.62 7.80 5.24
C ALA A 181 -13.48 8.58 4.23
N TRP A 182 -13.53 9.91 4.34
CA TRP A 182 -14.20 10.74 3.35
C TRP A 182 -13.56 10.63 1.97
N ALA A 183 -12.22 10.67 1.88
CA ALA A 183 -11.51 10.55 0.60
C ALA A 183 -11.73 9.17 -0.05
N HIS A 184 -11.69 8.08 0.74
CA HIS A 184 -11.96 6.73 0.26
C HIS A 184 -13.41 6.60 -0.22
N ALA A 185 -14.37 7.06 0.57
CA ALA A 185 -15.78 7.05 0.20
C ALA A 185 -16.06 7.87 -1.07
N ARG A 186 -15.36 9.00 -1.25
CA ARG A 186 -15.47 9.81 -2.47
C ARG A 186 -14.87 9.10 -3.69
N CYS A 187 -13.73 8.41 -3.54
CA CYS A 187 -13.19 7.57 -4.62
C CYS A 187 -14.15 6.45 -5.02
N ILE A 188 -14.77 5.77 -4.05
CA ILE A 188 -15.79 4.74 -4.30
C ILE A 188 -16.97 5.34 -5.07
N GLU A 189 -17.52 6.46 -4.60
CA GLU A 189 -18.66 7.13 -5.24
C GLU A 189 -18.34 7.50 -6.69
N ASN A 190 -17.18 8.12 -6.94
CA ASN A 190 -16.74 8.51 -8.27
C ASN A 190 -16.52 7.29 -9.19
N LEU A 191 -15.94 6.21 -8.68
CA LEU A 191 -15.70 5.01 -9.49
C LEU A 191 -17.02 4.31 -9.85
N LEU A 192 -18.03 4.34 -8.97
CA LEU A 192 -19.39 3.88 -9.24
C LEU A 192 -20.17 4.79 -10.21
N GLU A 193 -19.63 5.94 -10.62
CA GLU A 193 -20.17 6.71 -11.75
C GLU A 193 -19.77 6.11 -13.09
N THR A 194 -18.58 5.52 -13.18
CA THR A 194 -18.05 4.96 -14.43
C THR A 194 -18.15 3.44 -14.50
N VAL A 195 -18.21 2.75 -13.35
CA VAL A 195 -18.36 1.30 -13.21
C VAL A 195 -19.49 0.99 -12.21
N PRO A 196 -20.77 1.21 -12.58
CA PRO A 196 -21.90 1.09 -11.66
C PRO A 196 -22.14 -0.35 -11.17
N ASP A 197 -21.75 -1.36 -11.97
CA ASP A 197 -21.97 -2.78 -11.67
C ASP A 197 -20.86 -3.41 -10.81
N CYS A 198 -19.95 -2.60 -10.25
CA CYS A 198 -18.89 -3.12 -9.39
C CYS A 198 -19.49 -3.78 -8.13
N PRO A 199 -19.27 -5.09 -7.90
CA PRO A 199 -20.03 -5.82 -6.88
C PRO A 199 -19.51 -5.59 -5.46
N ARG A 200 -18.21 -5.32 -5.31
CA ARG A 200 -17.55 -5.17 -4.00
C ARG A 200 -16.35 -4.22 -4.06
N ALA A 201 -16.03 -3.65 -2.90
CA ALA A 201 -14.86 -2.80 -2.67
C ALA A 201 -13.98 -3.38 -1.57
N VAL A 202 -12.67 -3.41 -1.78
CA VAL A 202 -11.66 -3.84 -0.81
C VAL A 202 -10.83 -2.64 -0.36
N ALA A 203 -10.65 -2.45 0.94
CA ALA A 203 -9.81 -1.37 1.49
C ALA A 203 -8.94 -1.88 2.65
N ASP A 204 -7.76 -1.27 2.82
CA ASP A 204 -6.94 -1.51 4.01
C ASP A 204 -7.60 -0.90 5.25
N GLN A 205 -7.59 -1.65 6.35
CA GLN A 205 -8.24 -1.24 7.58
C GLN A 205 -7.31 -0.31 8.39
N PHE A 206 -7.46 1.01 8.21
CA PHE A 206 -6.70 2.03 8.96
C PHE A 206 -7.38 2.53 10.26
N GLY A 207 -8.52 1.93 10.64
CA GLY A 207 -9.29 2.31 11.82
C GLY A 207 -10.41 1.33 12.15
N ALA A 208 -11.40 1.77 12.94
CA ALA A 208 -12.61 0.99 13.15
C ALA A 208 -13.40 0.89 11.84
N LYS A 209 -13.97 -0.28 11.53
CA LYS A 209 -14.68 -0.54 10.25
C LYS A 209 -15.77 0.50 9.93
N GLN A 210 -16.46 0.95 10.96
CA GLN A 210 -17.54 1.93 10.86
C GLN A 210 -17.08 3.29 10.32
N VAL A 211 -15.77 3.59 10.35
CA VAL A 211 -15.24 4.90 9.94
C VAL A 211 -15.43 5.11 8.43
N ILE A 212 -15.09 4.13 7.60
CA ILE A 212 -15.34 4.21 6.15
C ILE A 212 -16.83 4.03 5.85
N GLU A 213 -17.48 3.04 6.48
CA GLU A 213 -18.90 2.73 6.25
C GLU A 213 -19.81 3.96 6.46
N ARG A 214 -19.57 4.75 7.51
CA ARG A 214 -20.34 5.98 7.77
C ARG A 214 -20.05 7.10 6.78
N ALA A 215 -18.87 7.09 6.16
CA ALA A 215 -18.49 8.08 5.15
C ALA A 215 -19.06 7.77 3.76
N LEU A 216 -19.54 6.53 3.53
CA LEU A 216 -20.10 6.12 2.24
C LEU A 216 -21.25 7.04 1.79
N MET A 217 -21.14 7.47 0.54
CA MET A 217 -22.08 8.33 -0.16
C MET A 217 -23.20 7.49 -0.80
N LYS A 218 -24.07 8.11 -1.62
CA LYS A 218 -25.31 7.49 -2.08
C LYS A 218 -25.08 6.16 -2.80
N LYS A 219 -24.17 6.11 -3.78
CA LYS A 219 -23.84 4.87 -4.50
C LYS A 219 -22.94 3.96 -3.66
N GLY A 220 -22.01 4.54 -2.91
CA GLY A 220 -21.13 3.78 -2.03
C GLY A 220 -21.90 2.94 -0.99
N ARG A 221 -23.08 3.36 -0.55
CA ARG A 221 -23.90 2.60 0.43
C ARG A 221 -24.48 1.29 -0.11
N SER A 222 -24.58 1.11 -1.43
CA SER A 222 -25.06 -0.15 -2.02
C SER A 222 -23.95 -1.16 -2.28
N ILE A 223 -22.67 -0.77 -2.15
CA ILE A 223 -21.55 -1.67 -2.40
C ILE A 223 -21.26 -2.55 -1.18
N LYS A 224 -20.85 -3.80 -1.42
CA LYS A 224 -20.26 -4.64 -0.38
C LYS A 224 -18.84 -4.17 -0.07
N LEU A 225 -18.66 -3.44 1.04
CA LEU A 225 -17.33 -2.98 1.48
C LEU A 225 -16.66 -4.05 2.36
N GLU A 226 -15.46 -4.47 1.96
CA GLU A 226 -14.62 -5.43 2.66
C GLU A 226 -13.35 -4.73 3.17
N GLN A 227 -13.28 -4.55 4.49
CA GLN A 227 -12.09 -3.99 5.15
C GLN A 227 -11.23 -5.13 5.69
N ARG A 228 -9.99 -5.24 5.20
CA ARG A 228 -9.04 -6.30 5.52
C ARG A 228 -7.78 -5.70 6.13
N HIS A 229 -7.10 -6.46 6.98
CA HIS A 229 -5.71 -6.18 7.30
C HIS A 229 -4.83 -6.70 6.18
N LYS A 230 -3.76 -5.97 5.84
CA LYS A 230 -2.85 -6.32 4.74
C LYS A 230 -3.57 -6.42 3.39
N ALA A 231 -4.47 -5.48 3.15
CA ALA A 231 -5.25 -5.46 1.92
C ALA A 231 -4.37 -5.26 0.68
N GLU A 232 -3.13 -4.81 0.81
CA GLU A 232 -2.15 -4.72 -0.28
C GLU A 232 -1.80 -6.05 -0.97
N SER A 233 -2.23 -7.19 -0.39
CA SER A 233 -2.17 -8.50 -1.05
C SER A 233 -3.18 -8.67 -2.18
N ASP A 234 -4.23 -7.84 -2.20
CA ASP A 234 -5.23 -7.75 -3.25
C ASP A 234 -4.70 -6.88 -4.40
N ILE A 235 -4.82 -7.36 -5.64
CA ILE A 235 -4.22 -6.70 -6.82
C ILE A 235 -4.84 -5.33 -7.11
N ALA A 236 -6.14 -5.15 -6.85
CA ALA A 236 -6.81 -3.87 -7.06
C ALA A 236 -6.37 -2.85 -6.01
N VAL A 237 -6.19 -3.28 -4.76
CA VAL A 237 -5.65 -2.43 -3.68
C VAL A 237 -4.19 -2.08 -3.95
N ALA A 238 -3.37 -3.03 -4.39
CA ALA A 238 -2.00 -2.78 -4.79
C ALA A 238 -1.91 -1.77 -5.95
N ALA A 239 -2.77 -1.89 -6.96
CA ALA A 239 -2.86 -0.94 -8.06
C ALA A 239 -3.26 0.46 -7.57
N ALA A 240 -4.27 0.55 -6.69
CA ALA A 240 -4.68 1.81 -6.06
C ALA A 240 -3.52 2.45 -5.28
N SER A 241 -2.74 1.64 -4.55
CA SER A 241 -1.54 2.06 -3.82
C SER A 241 -0.51 2.71 -4.74
N VAL A 242 -0.21 2.05 -5.86
CA VAL A 242 0.74 2.56 -6.85
C VAL A 242 0.26 3.88 -7.45
N LEU A 243 -1.01 3.98 -7.86
CA LEU A 243 -1.55 5.21 -8.45
C LEU A 243 -1.62 6.36 -7.45
N ALA A 244 -2.04 6.10 -6.21
CA ALA A 244 -2.05 7.09 -5.15
C ALA A 244 -0.63 7.59 -4.84
N ARG A 245 0.35 6.66 -4.77
CA ARG A 245 1.75 6.99 -4.54
C ARG A 245 2.34 7.82 -5.67
N GLU A 246 2.08 7.44 -6.91
CA GLU A 246 2.56 8.20 -8.07
C GLU A 246 2.02 9.63 -8.06
N ALA A 247 0.71 9.80 -7.85
CA ALA A 247 0.09 11.12 -7.81
C ALA A 247 0.61 11.96 -6.62
N PHE A 248 0.87 11.33 -5.47
CA PHE A 248 1.55 11.98 -4.35
C PHE A 248 2.96 12.47 -4.75
N LEU A 249 3.78 11.63 -5.37
CA LEU A 249 5.14 12.00 -5.82
C LEU A 249 5.10 13.14 -6.86
N ARG A 250 4.15 13.13 -7.79
CA ARG A 250 3.93 14.25 -8.74
C ARG A 250 3.52 15.53 -8.01
N GLY A 251 2.66 15.43 -7.01
CA GLY A 251 2.28 16.56 -6.16
C GLY A 251 3.47 17.14 -5.40
N LEU A 252 4.31 16.28 -4.86
CA LEU A 252 5.52 16.66 -4.12
C LEU A 252 6.56 17.35 -5.03
N GLY A 253 6.76 16.83 -6.26
CA GLY A 253 7.63 17.45 -7.26
C GLY A 253 7.17 18.85 -7.65
N ARG A 254 5.89 19.01 -8.02
CA ARG A 254 5.30 20.32 -8.35
C ARG A 254 5.40 21.33 -7.20
N LEU A 255 5.24 20.86 -5.97
CA LEU A 255 5.42 21.69 -4.78
C LEU A 255 6.86 22.18 -4.64
N GLY A 256 7.84 21.27 -4.82
CA GLY A 256 9.25 21.61 -4.81
C GLY A 256 9.61 22.67 -5.87
N GLU A 257 9.10 22.51 -7.09
CA GLU A 257 9.25 23.49 -8.18
C GLU A 257 8.61 24.85 -7.84
N THR A 258 7.36 24.83 -7.37
CA THR A 258 6.58 26.05 -7.06
C THR A 258 7.25 26.92 -5.99
N HIS A 259 7.84 26.29 -4.98
CA HIS A 259 8.46 27.01 -3.85
C HIS A 259 9.99 27.12 -3.95
N GLY A 260 10.60 26.43 -4.92
CA GLY A 260 12.04 26.35 -5.09
C GLY A 260 12.72 25.68 -3.90
N ILE A 261 12.19 24.53 -3.44
CA ILE A 261 12.75 23.74 -2.34
C ILE A 261 12.85 22.26 -2.71
N GLN A 262 13.72 21.53 -2.03
CA GLN A 262 13.72 20.08 -2.08
C GLN A 262 12.65 19.52 -1.13
N ALA A 263 11.50 19.13 -1.67
CA ALA A 263 10.39 18.59 -0.88
C ALA A 263 10.63 17.10 -0.56
N HIS A 264 11.15 16.82 0.64
CA HIS A 264 11.41 15.45 1.11
C HIS A 264 10.13 14.76 1.61
N LYS A 265 10.11 13.43 1.49
CA LYS A 265 9.06 12.56 2.02
C LYS A 265 9.16 12.40 3.54
N GLY A 266 8.04 12.10 4.20
CA GLY A 266 7.94 11.85 5.62
C GLY A 266 7.98 13.12 6.48
N ALA A 267 8.59 13.03 7.65
CA ALA A 267 8.68 14.11 8.64
C ALA A 267 10.03 14.13 9.39
N SER A 268 11.13 13.82 8.68
CA SER A 268 12.50 13.73 9.23
C SER A 268 13.13 15.10 9.50
N GLU A 269 14.37 15.11 10.03
CA GLU A 269 15.14 16.37 10.20
C GLU A 269 15.43 17.07 8.87
N GLN A 270 15.61 16.34 7.76
CA GLN A 270 15.77 16.94 6.43
C GLN A 270 14.50 17.68 6.00
N VAL A 271 13.33 17.09 6.26
CA VAL A 271 12.03 17.74 6.00
C VAL A 271 11.91 19.05 6.80
N LYS A 272 12.33 19.05 8.07
CA LYS A 272 12.35 20.27 8.91
C LYS A 272 13.28 21.32 8.36
N ALA A 273 14.49 20.94 7.94
CA ALA A 273 15.47 21.87 7.39
C ALA A 273 14.91 22.61 6.16
N SER A 274 14.33 21.87 5.20
CA SER A 274 13.68 22.46 4.02
C SER A 274 12.48 23.35 4.38
N ALA A 275 11.70 22.98 5.39
CA ALA A 275 10.58 23.79 5.86
C ALA A 275 11.03 25.08 6.55
N ILE A 276 12.13 25.05 7.31
CA ILE A 276 12.74 26.25 7.91
C ILE A 276 13.23 27.20 6.83
N GLU A 277 13.92 26.68 5.80
CA GLU A 277 14.34 27.49 4.65
C GLU A 277 13.14 28.13 3.94
N LEU A 278 12.08 27.35 3.72
CA LEU A 278 10.84 27.83 3.12
C LEU A 278 10.21 28.98 3.92
N VAL A 279 10.12 28.84 5.24
CA VAL A 279 9.57 29.89 6.12
C VAL A 279 10.45 31.13 6.15
N LYS A 280 11.78 30.99 6.18
CA LYS A 280 12.71 32.13 6.12
C LYS A 280 12.58 32.91 4.81
N LYS A 281 12.29 32.22 3.70
CA LYS A 281 12.16 32.82 2.36
C LYS A 281 10.80 33.49 2.14
N ALA A 282 9.70 32.85 2.57
CA ALA A 282 8.34 33.24 2.17
C ALA A 282 7.42 33.60 3.34
N GLY A 283 7.94 33.59 4.57
CA GLY A 283 7.17 33.80 5.79
C GLY A 283 6.41 32.54 6.27
N PRO A 284 5.89 32.52 7.50
CA PRO A 284 5.24 31.36 8.11
C PRO A 284 4.03 30.81 7.32
N GLU A 285 3.21 31.69 6.75
CA GLU A 285 1.94 31.34 6.09
C GLU A 285 2.10 30.39 4.91
N VAL A 286 3.28 30.36 4.28
CA VAL A 286 3.60 29.43 3.18
C VAL A 286 3.38 27.96 3.57
N LEU A 287 3.50 27.63 4.86
CA LEU A 287 3.27 26.29 5.36
C LEU A 287 1.83 25.81 5.10
N LEU A 288 0.84 26.71 5.05
CA LEU A 288 -0.53 26.33 4.71
C LEU A 288 -0.66 25.81 3.27
N LYS A 289 0.20 26.31 2.38
CA LYS A 289 0.22 25.97 0.95
C LYS A 289 1.08 24.75 0.64
N ALA A 290 2.04 24.46 1.49
CA ALA A 290 3.02 23.40 1.27
C ALA A 290 2.84 22.18 2.19
N CYS A 291 2.30 22.35 3.39
CA CYS A 291 2.41 21.37 4.46
C CYS A 291 1.07 21.02 5.12
N LYS A 292 1.06 19.88 5.82
CA LYS A 292 0.00 19.48 6.75
C LYS A 292 0.28 20.10 8.13
N CYS A 293 -0.30 21.26 8.41
CA CYS A 293 0.09 22.12 9.54
C CYS A 293 -0.22 21.54 10.93
N HIS A 294 -1.07 20.53 11.06
CA HIS A 294 -1.37 19.93 12.36
C HIS A 294 -0.25 19.04 12.92
N PHE A 295 0.79 18.77 12.13
CA PHE A 295 1.95 17.99 12.56
C PHE A 295 2.76 18.76 13.60
N LYS A 296 3.37 18.04 14.55
CA LYS A 296 4.33 18.63 15.52
C LYS A 296 5.53 19.29 14.82
N THR A 297 5.85 18.82 13.61
CA THR A 297 6.87 19.41 12.73
C THR A 297 6.63 20.90 12.48
N THR A 298 5.36 21.34 12.36
CA THR A 298 5.03 22.76 12.21
C THR A 298 5.49 23.58 13.40
N ASP A 299 5.27 23.10 14.63
CA ASP A 299 5.68 23.83 15.85
C ASP A 299 7.21 23.96 15.92
N GLN A 300 7.93 22.91 15.56
CA GLN A 300 9.39 22.89 15.54
C GLN A 300 9.97 23.85 14.50
N VAL A 301 9.39 23.87 13.29
CA VAL A 301 9.81 24.77 12.20
C VAL A 301 9.54 26.22 12.56
N LEU A 302 8.35 26.52 13.09
CA LEU A 302 7.99 27.89 13.49
C LEU A 302 8.87 28.40 14.64
N ALA A 303 9.09 27.58 15.67
CA ALA A 303 9.96 27.92 16.78
C ALA A 303 11.39 28.23 16.31
N ALA A 304 11.94 27.42 15.41
CA ALA A 304 13.26 27.65 14.81
C ALA A 304 13.35 28.94 13.97
N CYS A 305 12.20 29.48 13.55
CA CYS A 305 12.11 30.74 12.79
C CYS A 305 11.65 31.92 13.67
N GLY A 306 11.58 31.77 15.00
CA GLY A 306 11.10 32.83 15.89
C GLY A 306 9.60 33.15 15.72
N SER A 307 8.81 32.19 15.24
CA SER A 307 7.38 32.33 14.98
C SER A 307 6.56 31.31 15.79
N SER A 308 5.24 31.39 15.66
CA SER A 308 4.30 30.46 16.30
C SER A 308 3.08 30.23 15.42
N ARG A 309 2.21 29.28 15.79
CA ARG A 309 0.97 28.98 15.05
C ARG A 309 0.04 30.18 14.90
N ALA A 310 0.17 31.21 15.75
CA ALA A 310 -0.60 32.45 15.61
C ALA A 310 -0.41 33.09 14.22
N ALA A 311 0.75 32.89 13.59
CA ALA A 311 1.08 33.38 12.25
C ALA A 311 0.44 32.57 11.10
N LEU A 312 -0.28 31.48 11.36
CA LEU A 312 -0.88 30.62 10.33
C LEU A 312 -2.41 30.75 10.21
N GLY A 313 -3.01 31.76 10.84
CA GLY A 313 -4.46 31.94 10.85
C GLY A 313 -5.24 30.76 11.47
N PRO A 314 -6.59 30.76 11.36
CA PRO A 314 -7.44 29.77 12.05
C PRO A 314 -7.19 28.32 11.59
N GLU A 315 -6.87 28.12 10.32
CA GLU A 315 -6.69 26.78 9.74
C GLU A 315 -5.36 26.14 10.18
N GLY A 316 -4.29 26.94 10.29
CA GLY A 316 -2.97 26.45 10.71
C GLY A 316 -2.78 26.34 12.22
N GLN A 317 -3.70 26.90 13.00
CA GLN A 317 -3.74 26.71 14.47
C GLN A 317 -4.23 25.33 14.90
N ALA A 318 -4.83 24.55 13.99
CA ALA A 318 -5.31 23.22 14.31
C ALA A 318 -4.15 22.25 14.59
N VAL A 319 -4.19 21.59 15.75
CA VAL A 319 -3.21 20.57 16.17
C VAL A 319 -3.85 19.18 16.22
N SER A 320 -3.04 18.14 15.99
CA SER A 320 -3.41 16.78 16.37
C SER A 320 -3.65 16.70 17.88
N ARG A 321 -4.73 16.04 18.30
CA ARG A 321 -4.93 15.70 19.71
C ARG A 321 -3.72 14.90 20.20
N SER A 322 -3.15 15.29 21.34
CA SER A 322 -2.20 14.46 22.07
C SER A 322 -2.89 13.13 22.38
N LYS A 323 -2.18 12.01 22.20
CA LYS A 323 -2.55 10.79 22.93
C LYS A 323 -2.29 11.08 24.41
N GLU A 324 -3.23 11.73 25.08
CA GLU A 324 -3.32 11.56 26.52
C GLU A 324 -3.47 10.07 26.75
N LYS A 325 -2.60 9.51 27.61
CA LYS A 325 -2.76 8.16 28.11
C LYS A 325 -4.20 8.10 28.65
N THR A 326 -5.05 7.33 28.00
CA THR A 326 -6.33 6.94 28.57
C THR A 326 -6.02 6.42 29.99
N PRO A 327 -6.65 6.95 31.04
CA PRO A 327 -6.50 6.37 32.37
C PRO A 327 -6.89 4.88 32.36
#